data_AF-A0AAD7XU44-F1
#
_entry.id   AF-A0AAD7XU44-F1
#
_cell.length_a   1.000
_cell.length_b   1.000
_cell.length_c   1.000
_cell.angle_alpha   90.00
_cell.angle_beta   90.00
_cell.angle_gamma   90.00
#
_symmetry.space_group_name_H-M   'P 1'
#
loop_
_entity.id
_entity.type
_entity.pdbx_description
1 polymer ?
#
loop_
_entity_poly.entity_id
_entity_poly.type
_entity_poly.pdbx_seq_one_letter_code
_entity_poly.pdbx_strand_id
1 'polypeptide(L)'
;MTYDTEEDDDSYKINIRLEDDEDSKRKRSFEKGLSTLLDDKYFLLLYVPENGSKMKVIRPANDAYHRKRIIQRINEERRTPSFYYALSHLWGLTENNRYHWNDISEYVDDEQGQPMKPVSMRPEKRDALLTMLQDHPDSYWWIDVLCARTDTPLDIMGDIYACCLECIVMIDCQRSLIPKIYSYYWQPHQTSSSQLIEVLDIFLQSQWWYRVWTWQEMALPVGDVRFMAETDIHRLQRNTITLKKLLIC
;
A
#
# COMPACT_ATOMS: atom_id res chain seq x y z
N MET A 1 -48.92 16.13 -9.53
CA MET A 1 -47.54 16.55 -9.27
C MET A 1 -46.99 15.60 -8.21
N THR A 2 -46.41 14.50 -8.65
CA THR A 2 -45.67 13.59 -7.78
C THR A 2 -44.28 14.17 -7.65
N TYR A 3 -43.90 14.53 -6.42
CA TYR A 3 -42.52 14.89 -6.11
C TYR A 3 -41.70 13.62 -6.24
N ASP A 4 -40.89 13.53 -7.30
CA ASP A 4 -39.80 12.59 -7.39
C ASP A 4 -38.79 12.98 -6.30
N THR A 5 -38.83 12.27 -5.17
CA THR A 5 -37.67 12.16 -4.30
C THR A 5 -36.66 11.32 -5.06
N GLU A 6 -35.77 11.98 -5.80
CA GLU A 6 -34.46 11.42 -6.12
C GLU A 6 -33.82 11.07 -4.77
N GLU A 7 -33.86 9.78 -4.42
CA GLU A 7 -32.99 9.21 -3.41
C GLU A 7 -31.56 9.48 -3.89
N ASP A 8 -30.97 10.57 -3.39
CA ASP A 8 -29.56 10.88 -3.53
C ASP A 8 -28.78 9.63 -3.10
N ASP A 9 -28.19 8.91 -4.07
CA ASP A 9 -27.57 7.59 -3.87
C ASP A 9 -26.34 7.74 -2.97
N ASP A 10 -26.58 7.77 -1.65
CA ASP A 10 -25.61 7.91 -0.56
C ASP A 10 -24.51 6.81 -0.62
N SER A 11 -24.67 5.79 -1.48
CA SER A 11 -23.69 4.72 -1.69
C SER A 11 -22.35 5.18 -2.29
N TYR A 12 -22.28 6.39 -2.87
CA TYR A 12 -21.03 6.96 -3.38
C TYR A 12 -20.37 7.97 -2.44
N LYS A 13 -20.99 8.28 -1.30
CA LYS A 13 -20.43 9.25 -0.38
C LYS A 13 -19.31 8.62 0.45
N ILE A 14 -18.12 9.19 0.36
CA ILE A 14 -16.97 8.81 1.18
C ILE A 14 -17.11 9.51 2.54
N ASN A 15 -17.07 8.73 3.62
CA ASN A 15 -17.17 9.21 4.99
C ASN A 15 -16.15 8.48 5.88
N ILE A 16 -14.95 9.05 5.98
CA ILE A 16 -13.90 8.48 6.84
C ILE A 16 -14.12 8.89 8.30
N ARG A 17 -13.74 8.01 9.22
CA ARG A 17 -13.70 8.31 10.65
C ARG A 17 -12.26 8.52 11.09
N LEU A 18 -11.87 9.79 11.27
CA LEU A 18 -10.59 10.16 11.88
C LEU A 18 -10.86 10.59 13.32
N GLU A 19 -10.43 9.80 14.30
CA GLU A 19 -10.69 10.06 15.72
C GLU A 19 -9.99 11.34 16.23
N ASP A 20 -8.88 11.74 15.60
CA ASP A 20 -8.01 12.85 16.03
C ASP A 20 -8.18 14.16 15.21
N ASP A 21 -9.25 14.30 14.41
CA ASP A 21 -9.45 15.45 13.51
C ASP A 21 -10.50 16.45 14.06
N GLU A 22 -10.13 17.19 15.11
CA GLU A 22 -11.03 18.11 15.83
C GLU A 22 -11.71 19.17 14.94
N ASP A 23 -11.05 19.63 13.87
CA ASP A 23 -11.58 20.67 12.97
C ASP A 23 -12.19 20.11 11.67
N SER A 24 -12.17 18.78 11.51
CA SER A 24 -12.66 18.06 10.32
C SER A 24 -12.04 18.54 9.00
N LYS A 25 -10.89 19.23 9.00
CA LYS A 25 -10.25 19.71 7.78
C LYS A 25 -9.47 18.60 7.09
N ARG A 26 -8.71 17.78 7.84
CA ARG A 26 -7.94 16.68 7.26
C ARG A 26 -8.86 15.66 6.64
N LYS A 27 -9.97 15.35 7.32
CA LYS A 27 -11.05 14.52 6.85
C LYS A 27 -11.59 14.99 5.51
N ARG A 28 -12.03 16.25 5.42
CA ARG A 28 -12.61 16.81 4.19
C ARG A 28 -11.62 16.80 3.03
N SER A 29 -10.36 17.15 3.28
CA SER A 29 -9.32 17.12 2.26
C SER A 29 -9.07 15.70 1.75
N PHE A 30 -9.01 14.72 2.66
CA PHE A 30 -8.82 13.31 2.30
C PHE A 30 -10.01 12.75 1.51
N GLU A 31 -11.25 12.98 1.98
CA GLU A 31 -12.46 12.50 1.29
C GLU A 31 -12.57 13.07 -0.13
N LYS A 32 -12.28 14.37 -0.28
CA LYS A 32 -12.26 15.03 -1.60
C LYS A 32 -11.16 14.47 -2.49
N GLY A 33 -9.95 14.33 -1.97
CA GLY A 33 -8.81 13.76 -2.70
C GLY A 33 -9.11 12.33 -3.17
N LEU A 34 -9.61 11.49 -2.27
CA LEU A 34 -9.93 10.10 -2.57
C LEU A 34 -11.08 9.96 -3.56
N SER A 35 -12.12 10.80 -3.45
CA SER A 35 -13.20 10.84 -4.44
C SER A 35 -12.65 11.20 -5.83
N THR A 36 -11.77 12.19 -5.90
CA THR A 36 -11.12 12.60 -7.17
C THR A 36 -10.26 11.47 -7.73
N LEU A 37 -9.50 10.78 -6.87
CA LEU A 37 -8.63 9.67 -7.26
C LEU A 37 -9.43 8.46 -7.77
N LEU A 38 -10.56 8.12 -7.16
CA LEU A 38 -11.41 7.01 -7.61
C LEU A 38 -12.09 7.29 -8.96
N ASP A 39 -12.24 8.56 -9.34
CA ASP A 39 -12.76 8.98 -10.64
C ASP A 39 -11.65 9.21 -11.68
N ASP A 40 -10.37 9.11 -11.30
CA ASP A 40 -9.25 9.29 -12.20
C ASP A 40 -9.03 8.06 -13.11
N LYS A 41 -8.96 8.30 -14.42
CA LYS A 41 -8.78 7.26 -15.45
C LYS A 41 -7.43 6.56 -15.40
N TYR A 42 -6.41 7.18 -14.81
CA TYR A 42 -5.07 6.61 -14.64
C TYR A 42 -4.92 5.88 -13.31
N PHE A 43 -5.87 6.00 -12.40
CA PHE A 43 -5.84 5.26 -11.14
C PHE A 43 -6.22 3.80 -11.38
N LEU A 44 -5.27 2.90 -11.11
CA LEU A 44 -5.43 1.45 -11.21
C LEU A 44 -5.20 0.82 -9.84
N LEU A 45 -5.92 -0.26 -9.56
CA LEU A 45 -5.75 -1.06 -8.36
C LEU A 45 -5.67 -2.53 -8.74
N LEU A 46 -4.86 -3.31 -8.04
CA LEU A 46 -4.93 -4.76 -8.03
C LEU A 46 -6.03 -5.19 -7.05
N TYR A 47 -7.07 -5.85 -7.57
CA TYR A 47 -8.08 -6.52 -6.77
C TYR A 47 -7.65 -7.96 -6.48
N VAL A 48 -7.70 -8.35 -5.20
CA VAL A 48 -7.47 -9.71 -4.72
C VAL A 48 -8.81 -10.38 -4.40
N PRO A 49 -9.27 -11.36 -5.18
CA PRO A 49 -10.57 -12.00 -4.96
C PRO A 49 -10.62 -12.87 -3.70
N GLU A 50 -11.77 -12.88 -3.03
CA GLU A 50 -11.99 -13.75 -1.85
C GLU A 50 -11.95 -15.24 -2.18
N ASN A 51 -12.44 -15.60 -3.37
CA ASN A 51 -12.58 -17.00 -3.81
C ASN A 51 -11.26 -17.63 -4.28
N GLY A 52 -10.12 -16.95 -4.12
CA GLY A 52 -8.81 -17.43 -4.58
C GLY A 52 -8.66 -17.46 -6.11
N SER A 53 -9.60 -16.86 -6.85
CA SER A 53 -9.42 -16.65 -8.29
C SER A 53 -8.29 -15.67 -8.57
N LYS A 54 -7.83 -15.67 -9.81
CA LYS A 54 -6.72 -14.84 -10.26
C LYS A 54 -6.95 -13.36 -9.97
N MET A 55 -5.91 -12.68 -9.50
CA MET A 55 -5.98 -11.26 -9.17
C MET A 55 -6.14 -10.43 -10.45
N LYS A 56 -6.76 -9.26 -10.34
CA LYS A 56 -7.09 -8.44 -11.52
C LYS A 56 -6.72 -6.99 -11.30
N VAL A 57 -6.07 -6.39 -12.27
CA VAL A 57 -5.94 -4.94 -12.32
C VAL A 57 -7.29 -4.36 -12.73
N ILE A 58 -7.81 -3.42 -11.95
CA ILE A 58 -9.10 -2.78 -12.17
C ILE A 58 -8.91 -1.26 -12.21
N ARG A 59 -9.82 -0.58 -12.91
CA ARG A 59 -9.89 0.87 -12.98
C ARG A 59 -11.17 1.34 -12.29
N PRO A 60 -11.10 1.88 -11.06
CA PRO A 60 -12.30 2.29 -10.33
C PRO A 60 -13.19 3.27 -11.12
N ALA A 61 -12.60 4.20 -11.86
CA ALA A 61 -13.32 5.18 -12.68
C ALA A 61 -14.29 4.55 -13.70
N ASN A 62 -14.00 3.33 -14.18
CA ASN A 62 -14.80 2.62 -15.18
C ASN A 62 -15.50 1.38 -14.62
N ASP A 63 -15.33 1.07 -13.33
CA ASP A 63 -15.87 -0.13 -12.70
C ASP A 63 -16.72 0.26 -11.48
N ALA A 64 -18.01 0.50 -11.73
CA ALA A 64 -18.95 0.93 -10.70
C ALA A 64 -19.09 -0.11 -9.57
N TYR A 65 -18.93 -1.40 -9.87
CA TYR A 65 -19.00 -2.46 -8.86
C TYR A 65 -17.84 -2.32 -7.88
N HIS A 66 -16.60 -2.31 -8.37
CA HIS A 66 -15.44 -2.19 -7.50
C HIS A 66 -15.38 -0.83 -6.82
N ARG A 67 -15.76 0.27 -7.50
CA ARG A 67 -15.81 1.62 -6.90
C ARG A 67 -16.78 1.67 -5.72
N LYS A 68 -18.02 1.18 -5.87
CA LYS A 68 -18.99 1.11 -4.76
C LYS A 68 -18.45 0.29 -3.59
N ARG A 69 -17.82 -0.85 -3.87
CA ARG A 69 -17.24 -1.71 -2.83
C ARG A 69 -16.11 -1.05 -2.05
N ILE A 70 -15.23 -0.32 -2.75
CA ILE A 70 -14.16 0.45 -2.12
C ILE A 70 -14.76 1.50 -1.18
N ILE A 71 -15.75 2.27 -1.65
CA ILE A 71 -16.46 3.29 -0.86
C ILE A 71 -17.15 2.68 0.37
N GLN A 72 -17.85 1.56 0.18
CA GLN A 72 -18.48 0.85 1.29
C GLN A 72 -17.45 0.44 2.36
N ARG A 73 -16.32 -0.14 1.95
CA ARG A 73 -15.23 -0.53 2.87
C ARG A 73 -14.63 0.67 3.60
N ILE A 74 -14.45 1.79 2.91
CA ILE A 74 -13.98 3.05 3.52
C ILE A 74 -14.91 3.48 4.66
N ASN A 75 -16.23 3.39 4.43
CA ASN A 75 -17.24 3.87 5.36
C ASN A 75 -17.46 2.93 6.55
N GLU A 76 -17.28 1.63 6.35
CA GLU A 76 -17.49 0.59 7.37
C GLU A 76 -16.30 0.46 8.33
N GLU A 77 -15.07 0.71 7.87
CA GLU A 77 -13.89 0.45 8.69
C GLU A 77 -13.66 1.53 9.77
N ARG A 78 -13.51 1.09 11.02
CA ARG A 78 -13.51 1.97 12.19
C ARG A 78 -12.13 2.35 12.74
N ARG A 79 -11.06 1.60 12.44
CA ARG A 79 -9.77 1.74 13.16
C ARG A 79 -8.51 1.76 12.31
N THR A 80 -8.52 1.12 11.14
CA THR A 80 -7.39 1.10 10.21
C THR A 80 -7.96 0.77 8.84
N PRO A 81 -8.25 1.76 7.99
CA PRO A 81 -9.05 1.50 6.81
C PRO A 81 -8.30 0.59 5.83
N SER A 82 -8.83 -0.62 5.63
CA SER A 82 -8.29 -1.65 4.73
C SER A 82 -8.94 -1.58 3.34
N PHE A 83 -9.21 -0.36 2.84
CA PHE A 83 -9.93 -0.22 1.57
C PHE A 83 -9.02 -0.25 0.35
N TYR A 84 -7.82 0.32 0.42
CA TYR A 84 -6.70 -0.09 -0.43
C TYR A 84 -5.34 0.20 0.23
N TYR A 85 -4.38 -0.68 -0.02
CA TYR A 85 -2.99 -0.53 0.44
C TYR A 85 -2.14 0.04 -0.68
N ALA A 86 -1.15 0.88 -0.36
CA ALA A 86 -0.12 1.24 -1.32
C ALA A 86 1.13 0.42 -1.05
N LEU A 87 1.77 -0.07 -2.11
CA LEU A 87 3.01 -0.79 -2.04
C LEU A 87 3.99 -0.22 -3.07
N SER A 88 5.12 0.25 -2.55
CA SER A 88 6.08 1.03 -3.34
C SER A 88 7.47 0.41 -3.33
N HIS A 89 8.24 0.76 -4.38
CA HIS A 89 9.63 0.41 -4.65
C HIS A 89 9.89 -1.08 -4.84
N LEU A 90 9.06 -1.77 -5.64
CA LEU A 90 9.30 -3.18 -6.01
C LEU A 90 10.22 -3.38 -7.22
N TRP A 91 10.58 -2.29 -7.91
CA TRP A 91 11.33 -2.29 -9.16
C TRP A 91 12.68 -3.03 -9.11
N GLY A 92 13.04 -3.69 -10.22
CA GLY A 92 14.38 -4.25 -10.44
C GLY A 92 15.35 -3.21 -11.00
N LEU A 93 16.09 -2.51 -10.12
CA LEU A 93 16.82 -1.27 -10.45
C LEU A 93 18.25 -1.43 -11.00
N THR A 94 18.61 -2.51 -11.70
CA THR A 94 19.94 -2.54 -12.36
C THR A 94 19.82 -2.59 -13.88
N GLU A 95 20.47 -1.64 -14.56
CA GLU A 95 20.53 -1.54 -16.03
C GLU A 95 20.99 -2.86 -16.68
N ASN A 96 21.79 -3.63 -15.96
CA ASN A 96 22.37 -4.90 -16.40
C ASN A 96 21.56 -6.14 -15.99
N ASN A 97 20.53 -6.00 -15.14
CA ASN A 97 19.70 -7.11 -14.65
C ASN A 97 18.27 -6.62 -14.41
N ARG A 98 17.55 -6.31 -15.50
CA ARG A 98 16.10 -6.17 -15.44
C ARG A 98 15.52 -7.54 -15.08
N TYR A 99 15.31 -7.76 -13.79
CA TYR A 99 14.67 -8.97 -13.30
C TYR A 99 13.21 -8.95 -13.74
N HIS A 100 12.95 -9.53 -14.90
CA HIS A 100 11.60 -9.71 -15.40
C HIS A 100 10.93 -10.83 -14.62
N TRP A 101 9.72 -10.57 -14.15
CA TRP A 101 8.84 -11.60 -13.62
C TRP A 101 7.99 -12.11 -14.77
N ASN A 102 8.47 -13.14 -15.46
CA ASN A 102 7.81 -13.68 -16.65
C ASN A 102 6.52 -14.41 -16.32
N ASP A 103 6.48 -15.07 -15.16
CA ASP A 103 5.36 -15.91 -14.75
C ASP A 103 4.25 -15.12 -14.04
N ILE A 104 4.33 -13.78 -13.97
CA ILE A 104 3.28 -12.92 -13.39
C ILE A 104 1.90 -13.16 -14.05
N SER A 105 1.93 -13.55 -15.32
CA SER A 105 0.75 -13.93 -16.10
C SER A 105 -0.02 -15.13 -15.52
N GLU A 106 0.54 -15.90 -14.58
CA GLU A 106 -0.16 -16.97 -13.88
C GLU A 106 -1.00 -16.43 -12.71
N TYR A 107 -0.65 -15.26 -12.18
CA TYR A 107 -1.22 -14.71 -10.94
C TYR A 107 -2.13 -13.50 -11.16
N VAL A 108 -1.88 -12.71 -12.21
CA VAL A 108 -2.56 -11.43 -12.45
C VAL A 108 -3.09 -11.33 -13.88
N ASP A 109 -4.35 -10.88 -14.03
CA ASP A 109 -4.89 -10.35 -15.28
C ASP A 109 -4.81 -8.82 -15.28
N ASP A 110 -4.54 -8.24 -16.44
CA ASP A 110 -4.53 -6.80 -16.67
C ASP A 110 -5.95 -6.20 -16.70
N GLU A 111 -6.04 -4.89 -16.89
CA GLU A 111 -7.31 -4.18 -16.87
C GLU A 111 -8.22 -4.46 -18.09
N GLN A 112 -7.71 -5.18 -19.10
CA GLN A 112 -8.49 -5.71 -20.22
C GLN A 112 -8.86 -7.19 -20.01
N GLY A 113 -8.54 -7.76 -18.85
CA GLY A 113 -8.78 -9.17 -18.53
C GLY A 113 -7.85 -10.13 -19.29
N GLN A 114 -6.73 -9.65 -19.82
CA GLN A 114 -5.70 -10.49 -20.44
C GLN A 114 -4.62 -10.86 -19.42
N PRO A 115 -3.92 -11.99 -19.58
CA PRO A 115 -2.81 -12.32 -18.70
C PRO A 115 -1.75 -11.21 -18.67
N MET A 116 -1.34 -10.80 -17.47
CA MET A 116 -0.41 -9.68 -17.26
C MET A 116 0.92 -9.93 -17.97
N LYS A 117 1.42 -8.92 -18.69
CA LYS A 117 2.74 -8.97 -19.33
C LYS A 117 3.86 -8.97 -18.28
N PRO A 118 5.06 -9.50 -18.62
CA PRO A 118 6.19 -9.50 -17.70
C PRO A 118 6.51 -8.09 -17.17
N VAL A 119 6.65 -7.99 -15.85
CA VAL A 119 6.99 -6.73 -15.14
C VAL A 119 8.41 -6.78 -14.60
N SER A 120 9.04 -5.62 -14.43
CA SER A 120 10.36 -5.54 -13.80
C SER A 120 10.21 -5.52 -12.28
N MET A 121 10.58 -6.61 -11.63
CA MET A 121 10.46 -6.76 -10.18
C MET A 121 11.56 -7.68 -9.64
N ARG A 122 12.18 -7.28 -8.54
CA ARG A 122 13.21 -8.09 -7.87
C ARG A 122 12.67 -9.47 -7.46
N PRO A 123 13.40 -10.58 -7.72
CA PRO A 123 12.93 -11.92 -7.39
C PRO A 123 12.67 -12.14 -5.90
N GLU A 124 13.49 -11.54 -5.04
CA GLU A 124 13.42 -11.73 -3.58
C GLU A 124 12.10 -11.24 -2.98
N LYS A 125 11.43 -10.29 -3.65
CA LYS A 125 10.16 -9.69 -3.22
C LYS A 125 8.92 -10.49 -3.61
N ARG A 126 9.03 -11.39 -4.61
CA ARG A 126 7.86 -11.96 -5.29
C ARG A 126 7.03 -12.86 -4.37
N ASP A 127 7.69 -13.77 -3.66
CA ASP A 127 7.01 -14.71 -2.75
C ASP A 127 6.39 -13.99 -1.55
N ALA A 128 7.10 -12.99 -1.01
CA ALA A 128 6.60 -12.14 0.07
C ALA A 128 5.37 -11.34 -0.38
N LEU A 129 5.40 -10.75 -1.58
CA LEU A 129 4.25 -10.07 -2.16
C LEU A 129 3.06 -11.01 -2.35
N LEU A 130 3.26 -12.15 -3.02
CA LEU A 130 2.17 -13.10 -3.27
C LEU A 130 1.55 -13.61 -1.97
N THR A 131 2.37 -13.96 -0.99
CA THR A 131 1.91 -14.42 0.32
C THR A 131 1.12 -13.34 1.04
N MET A 132 1.62 -12.09 1.03
CA MET A 132 0.92 -10.95 1.63
C MET A 132 -0.43 -10.69 0.94
N LEU A 133 -0.50 -10.74 -0.39
CA LEU A 133 -1.76 -10.56 -1.11
C LEU A 133 -2.75 -11.69 -0.80
N GLN A 134 -2.30 -12.95 -0.78
CA GLN A 134 -3.12 -14.12 -0.43
C GLN A 134 -3.65 -14.06 1.00
N ASP A 135 -2.88 -13.50 1.94
CA ASP A 135 -3.29 -13.30 3.33
C ASP A 135 -4.34 -12.18 3.51
N HIS A 136 -4.58 -11.38 2.46
CA HIS A 136 -5.58 -10.32 2.42
C HIS A 136 -6.57 -10.58 1.28
N PRO A 137 -7.38 -11.64 1.35
CA PRO A 137 -8.44 -11.84 0.38
C PRO A 137 -9.42 -10.67 0.41
N ASP A 138 -10.09 -10.46 -0.70
CA ASP A 138 -11.15 -9.47 -0.84
C ASP A 138 -10.69 -8.00 -0.69
N SER A 139 -9.47 -7.70 -1.12
CA SER A 139 -8.79 -6.42 -0.88
C SER A 139 -8.34 -5.73 -2.17
N TYR A 140 -7.91 -4.46 -2.06
CA TYR A 140 -7.42 -3.66 -3.17
C TYR A 140 -6.03 -3.10 -2.87
N TRP A 141 -5.18 -3.03 -3.88
CA TRP A 141 -3.79 -2.62 -3.72
C TRP A 141 -3.35 -1.74 -4.87
N TRP A 142 -2.81 -0.56 -4.57
CA TRP A 142 -1.98 0.14 -5.54
C TRP A 142 -0.55 -0.40 -5.41
N ILE A 143 -0.04 -1.02 -6.46
CA ILE A 143 1.31 -1.58 -6.49
C ILE A 143 2.06 -0.96 -7.64
N ASP A 144 3.14 -0.26 -7.35
CA ASP A 144 3.92 0.50 -8.32
C ASP A 144 4.22 -0.27 -9.63
N VAL A 145 4.77 -1.49 -9.55
CA VAL A 145 5.13 -2.32 -10.72
C VAL A 145 3.93 -2.89 -11.49
N LEU A 146 2.72 -2.91 -10.90
CA LEU A 146 1.52 -3.48 -11.51
C LEU A 146 0.51 -2.43 -11.96
N CYS A 147 0.47 -1.28 -11.28
CA CYS A 147 -0.54 -0.24 -11.45
C CYS A 147 0.03 1.01 -12.13
N ALA A 148 1.33 1.31 -11.99
CA ALA A 148 1.93 2.39 -12.75
C ALA A 148 2.15 1.95 -14.20
N ARG A 149 1.91 2.88 -15.12
CA ARG A 149 2.09 2.72 -16.56
C ARG A 149 3.06 3.80 -17.05
N THR A 150 3.58 3.62 -18.25
CA THR A 150 4.47 4.62 -18.88
C THR A 150 3.80 5.97 -19.10
N ASP A 151 2.47 5.99 -19.16
CA ASP A 151 1.63 7.17 -19.31
C ASP A 151 0.96 7.61 -18.01
N THR A 152 1.24 6.98 -16.87
CA THR A 152 0.75 7.43 -15.56
C THR A 152 1.34 8.81 -15.26
N PRO A 153 0.51 9.85 -15.11
CA PRO A 153 0.99 11.19 -14.78
C PRO A 153 1.75 11.22 -13.45
N LEU A 154 2.77 12.07 -13.31
CA LEU A 154 3.56 12.13 -12.07
C LEU A 154 2.77 12.71 -10.88
N ASP A 155 1.81 13.58 -11.15
CA ASP A 155 0.93 14.21 -10.16
C ASP A 155 0.02 13.20 -9.47
N ILE A 156 -0.52 12.21 -10.20
CA ILE A 156 -1.40 11.20 -9.59
C ILE A 156 -0.66 10.34 -8.54
N MET A 157 0.66 10.14 -8.68
CA MET A 157 1.43 9.40 -7.67
C MET A 157 1.43 10.13 -6.33
N GLY A 158 1.48 11.47 -6.34
CA GLY A 158 1.32 12.27 -5.13
C GLY A 158 -0.06 12.06 -4.50
N ASP A 159 -1.11 12.06 -5.31
CA ASP A 159 -2.49 11.87 -4.85
C ASP A 159 -2.74 10.46 -4.29
N ILE A 160 -2.14 9.43 -4.91
CA ILE A 160 -2.21 8.04 -4.43
C ILE A 160 -1.68 7.93 -3.01
N TYR A 161 -0.47 8.48 -2.76
CA TYR A 161 0.11 8.46 -1.41
C TYR A 161 -0.64 9.40 -0.46
N ALA A 162 -1.09 10.57 -0.93
CA ALA A 162 -1.86 11.50 -0.11
C ALA A 162 -3.20 10.89 0.37
N CYS A 163 -3.81 10.03 -0.44
CA CYS A 163 -5.06 9.34 -0.14
C CYS A 163 -4.83 7.91 0.40
N CYS A 164 -3.59 7.53 0.67
CA CYS A 164 -3.26 6.24 1.27
C CYS A 164 -3.16 6.35 2.80
N LEU A 165 -3.66 5.32 3.48
CA LEU A 165 -3.64 5.24 4.94
C LEU A 165 -2.56 4.32 5.47
N GLU A 166 -2.06 3.42 4.63
CA GLU A 166 -0.90 2.60 4.94
C GLU A 166 -0.12 2.31 3.66
N CYS A 167 1.10 2.85 3.61
CA CYS A 167 2.06 2.51 2.57
C CYS A 167 3.00 1.43 3.09
N ILE A 168 2.94 0.23 2.51
CA ILE A 168 3.83 -0.86 2.86
C ILE A 168 5.08 -0.80 2.00
N VAL A 169 6.22 -0.90 2.66
CA VAL A 169 7.54 -0.83 2.08
C VAL A 169 8.29 -2.13 2.37
N MET A 170 8.60 -2.87 1.31
CA MET A 170 9.46 -4.05 1.37
C MET A 170 10.93 -3.62 1.28
N ILE A 171 11.64 -3.65 2.40
CA ILE A 171 13.05 -3.26 2.49
C ILE A 171 13.98 -4.48 2.38
N ASP A 172 15.13 -4.30 1.74
CA ASP A 172 16.17 -5.33 1.69
C ASP A 172 16.92 -5.37 3.02
N CYS A 173 16.32 -6.05 3.99
CA CYS A 173 16.92 -6.33 5.28
C CYS A 173 16.68 -7.81 5.67
N GLN A 174 17.44 -8.29 6.65
CA GLN A 174 17.18 -9.61 7.22
C GLN A 174 15.82 -9.64 7.94
N ARG A 175 15.07 -10.75 7.81
CA ARG A 175 13.77 -10.95 8.48
C ARG A 175 13.81 -10.75 9.99
N SER A 176 14.95 -11.03 10.63
CA SER A 176 15.12 -10.90 12.08
C SER A 176 15.37 -9.47 12.55
N LEU A 177 15.66 -8.53 11.65
CA LEU A 177 16.09 -7.18 12.00
C LEU A 177 14.96 -6.37 12.65
N ILE A 178 13.78 -6.33 12.03
CA ILE A 178 12.62 -5.62 12.58
C ILE A 178 12.16 -6.21 13.93
N PRO A 179 12.05 -7.55 14.09
CA PRO A 179 11.81 -8.15 15.39
C PRO A 179 12.84 -7.78 16.46
N LYS A 180 14.13 -7.66 16.11
CA LYS A 180 15.18 -7.19 17.04
C LYS A 180 14.92 -5.75 17.48
N ILE A 181 14.56 -4.85 16.57
CA ILE A 181 14.17 -3.46 16.91
C ILE A 181 13.04 -3.49 17.95
N TYR A 182 11.99 -4.28 17.72
CA TYR A 182 10.90 -4.42 18.70
C TYR A 182 11.34 -4.97 20.05
N SER A 183 12.24 -5.96 20.07
CA SER A 183 12.70 -6.56 21.32
C SER A 183 13.31 -5.52 22.26
N TYR A 184 14.03 -4.55 21.69
CA TYR A 184 14.65 -3.45 22.44
C TYR A 184 13.63 -2.44 22.95
N TYR A 185 12.59 -2.13 22.19
CA TYR A 185 11.51 -1.24 22.64
C TYR A 185 10.72 -1.79 23.83
N TRP A 186 10.39 -3.07 23.79
CA TRP A 186 9.54 -3.70 24.81
C TRP A 186 10.34 -4.14 26.04
N GLN A 187 11.68 -4.15 25.97
CA GLN A 187 12.58 -4.51 27.08
C GLN A 187 13.66 -3.43 27.32
N PRO A 188 13.27 -2.17 27.60
CA PRO A 188 14.22 -1.05 27.72
C PRO A 188 15.18 -1.22 28.90
N HIS A 189 14.78 -1.97 29.94
CA HIS A 189 15.62 -2.19 31.13
C HIS A 189 16.78 -3.18 30.93
N GLN A 190 16.80 -3.92 29.82
CA GLN A 190 17.82 -4.95 29.54
C GLN A 190 18.73 -4.59 28.35
N THR A 191 18.50 -3.44 27.73
CA THR A 191 19.14 -3.08 26.46
C THR A 191 20.03 -1.87 26.63
N SER A 192 21.30 -1.98 26.20
CA SER A 192 22.18 -0.82 26.08
C SER A 192 21.75 0.04 24.88
N SER A 193 21.66 1.36 25.03
CA SER A 193 21.40 2.28 23.92
C SER A 193 22.33 2.06 22.73
N SER A 194 23.56 1.58 22.96
CA SER A 194 24.50 1.22 21.90
C SER A 194 24.01 0.09 20.98
N GLN A 195 23.29 -0.91 21.53
CA GLN A 195 22.78 -2.06 20.77
C GLN A 195 21.60 -1.66 19.89
N LEU A 196 20.73 -0.77 20.38
CA LEU A 196 19.64 -0.23 19.58
C LEU A 196 20.18 0.60 18.41
N ILE A 197 21.18 1.47 18.66
CA ILE A 197 21.83 2.27 17.62
C ILE A 197 22.45 1.37 16.54
N GLU A 198 23.15 0.30 16.93
CA GLU A 198 23.74 -0.65 15.96
C GLU A 198 22.68 -1.31 15.07
N VAL A 199 21.56 -1.75 15.67
CA VAL A 199 20.48 -2.37 14.89
C VAL A 199 19.77 -1.38 13.98
N LEU A 200 19.59 -0.13 14.41
CA LEU A 200 19.05 0.93 13.56
C LEU A 200 20.01 1.32 12.44
N ASP A 201 21.31 1.36 12.70
CA ASP A 201 22.33 1.60 11.68
C ASP A 201 22.26 0.53 10.58
N ILE A 202 22.18 -0.75 10.94
CA ILE A 202 21.97 -1.85 9.99
C ILE A 202 20.67 -1.68 9.19
N PHE A 203 19.59 -1.23 9.84
CA PHE A 203 18.31 -0.98 9.18
C PHE A 203 18.41 0.15 8.15
N LEU A 204 19.13 1.23 8.47
CA LEU A 204 19.38 2.39 7.61
C LEU A 204 20.40 2.12 6.49
N GLN A 205 21.20 1.06 6.60
CA GLN A 205 22.11 0.61 5.53
C GLN A 205 21.40 -0.17 4.40
N SER A 206 20.11 -0.47 4.54
CA SER A 206 19.32 -1.12 3.48
C SER A 206 19.40 -0.31 2.17
N GLN A 207 19.61 -1.00 1.05
CA GLN A 207 19.71 -0.35 -0.25
C GLN A 207 18.41 0.36 -0.65
N TRP A 208 17.28 0.00 -0.02
CA TRP A 208 16.01 0.68 -0.19
C TRP A 208 16.13 2.19 0.02
N TRP A 209 16.81 2.64 1.08
CA TRP A 209 16.97 4.07 1.41
C TRP A 209 17.64 4.88 0.31
N TYR A 210 18.52 4.25 -0.47
CA TYR A 210 19.22 4.88 -1.59
C TYR A 210 18.43 4.83 -2.90
N ARG A 211 17.37 4.01 -2.98
CA ARG A 211 16.53 3.84 -4.17
C ARG A 211 15.29 4.71 -4.16
N VAL A 212 14.87 5.20 -2.99
CA VAL A 212 13.74 6.11 -2.86
C VAL A 212 14.10 7.45 -3.49
N TRP A 213 13.47 7.77 -4.62
CA TRP A 213 13.73 9.01 -5.34
C TRP A 213 13.00 10.19 -4.70
N THR A 214 11.67 10.12 -4.60
CA THR A 214 10.85 11.30 -4.27
C THR A 214 10.42 11.34 -2.80
N TRP A 215 10.64 10.26 -2.03
CA TRP A 215 10.23 10.12 -0.62
C TRP A 215 8.75 10.46 -0.37
N GLN A 216 7.94 10.45 -1.43
CA GLN A 216 6.52 10.82 -1.40
C GLN A 216 5.73 9.91 -0.46
N GLU A 217 6.17 8.66 -0.32
CA GLU A 217 5.62 7.68 0.61
C GLU A 217 5.72 8.15 2.06
N MET A 218 6.69 8.98 2.44
CA MET A 218 6.86 9.44 3.83
C MET A 218 6.00 10.66 4.17
N ALA A 219 5.39 11.30 3.17
CA ALA A 219 4.57 12.49 3.34
C ALA A 219 3.07 12.16 3.37
N LEU A 220 2.68 11.04 4.02
CA LEU A 220 1.27 10.65 4.12
C LEU A 220 0.55 11.61 5.08
N PRO A 221 -0.45 12.39 4.62
CA PRO A 221 -1.13 13.38 5.44
C PRO A 221 -2.02 12.72 6.50
N VAL A 222 -2.43 11.47 6.31
CA VAL A 222 -3.31 10.72 7.22
C VAL A 222 -2.70 9.37 7.61
N GLY A 223 -2.03 8.69 6.68
CA GLY A 223 -1.50 7.33 6.89
C GLY A 223 -0.22 7.20 7.72
N ASP A 224 0.38 6.03 7.62
CA ASP A 224 1.72 5.71 8.12
C ASP A 224 2.47 4.81 7.13
N VAL A 225 3.79 4.87 7.15
CA VAL A 225 4.64 3.97 6.35
C VAL A 225 4.99 2.76 7.19
N ARG A 226 4.71 1.57 6.68
CA ARG A 226 5.03 0.30 7.32
C ARG A 226 6.15 -0.40 6.58
N PHE A 227 7.28 -0.57 7.25
CA PHE A 227 8.40 -1.34 6.75
C PHE A 227 8.22 -2.83 7.08
N MET A 228 8.52 -3.69 6.10
CA MET A 228 8.65 -5.13 6.27
C MET A 228 9.89 -5.63 5.52
N ALA A 229 10.50 -6.72 5.96
CA ALA A 229 11.59 -7.33 5.20
C ALA A 229 11.07 -7.90 3.87
N GLU A 230 11.79 -7.67 2.78
CA GLU A 230 11.37 -8.06 1.42
C GLU A 230 11.26 -9.56 1.21
N THR A 231 11.87 -10.34 2.08
CA THR A 231 11.80 -11.80 2.06
C THR A 231 10.79 -12.35 3.06
N ASP A 232 10.10 -11.53 3.84
CA ASP A 232 9.23 -12.03 4.90
C ASP A 232 7.94 -12.64 4.33
N ILE A 233 7.71 -13.90 4.70
CA ILE A 233 6.55 -14.71 4.32
C ILE A 233 5.72 -15.09 5.56
N HIS A 234 6.06 -14.55 6.74
CA HIS A 234 5.43 -14.93 8.00
C HIS A 234 4.45 -13.88 8.51
N ARG A 235 3.34 -14.38 9.07
CA ARG A 235 2.17 -13.62 9.52
C ARG A 235 2.36 -12.83 10.83
N LEU A 236 3.58 -12.52 11.25
CA LEU A 236 3.82 -11.91 12.57
C LEU A 236 3.76 -10.39 12.48
N GLN A 237 2.78 -9.77 13.15
CA GLN A 237 2.70 -8.29 13.33
C GLN A 237 4.02 -7.67 13.85
N ARG A 238 4.86 -8.48 14.54
CA ARG A 238 6.18 -8.09 15.04
C ARG A 238 7.28 -8.02 13.98
N ASN A 239 7.01 -8.46 12.76
CA ASN A 239 7.98 -8.39 11.67
C ASN A 239 7.87 -7.10 10.85
N THR A 240 6.95 -6.20 11.22
CA THR A 240 6.77 -4.91 10.54
C THR A 240 6.84 -3.75 11.51
N ILE A 241 7.53 -2.68 11.15
CA ILE A 241 7.65 -1.48 11.98
C ILE A 241 7.13 -0.28 11.20
N THR A 242 6.47 0.66 11.88
CA THR A 242 6.01 1.88 11.21
C THR A 242 7.02 3.01 11.36
N LEU A 243 7.01 3.97 10.45
CA LEU A 243 7.88 5.16 10.51
C LEU A 243 7.65 5.92 11.82
N LYS A 244 6.38 6.12 12.23
CA LYS A 244 6.07 6.77 13.50
C LYS A 244 6.74 6.07 14.68
N LYS A 245 6.76 4.74 14.69
CA LYS A 245 7.49 3.99 15.73
C LYS A 245 8.97 4.26 15.65
N LEU A 246 9.60 4.09 14.48
CA LEU A 246 11.03 4.34 14.28
C LEU A 246 11.48 5.75 14.69
N LEU A 247 10.66 6.79 14.49
CA LEU A 247 10.99 8.17 14.87
C LEU A 247 10.95 8.42 16.38
N ILE A 248 10.39 7.49 17.16
CA ILE A 248 10.35 7.54 18.62
C ILE A 248 11.46 6.63 19.23
N CYS A 249 12.31 5.98 18.39
CA CYS A 249 13.58 5.35 18.82
C CYS A 249 14.56 6.42 19.31
#